data_AF-A0A348PH41-F1
#
_entry.id   AF-A0A348PH41-F1
#
_cell.length_a   1.000
_cell.length_b   1.000
_cell.length_c   1.000
_cell.angle_alpha   90.00
_cell.angle_beta   90.00
_cell.angle_gamma   90.00
#
_symmetry.space_group_name_H-M   'P 1'
#
loop_
_entity.id
_entity.type
_entity.pdbx_description
1 polymer ?
#
loop_
_entity_poly.entity_id
_entity_poly.type
_entity_poly.pdbx_seq_one_letter_code
_entity_poly.pdbx_strand_id
1 'polypeptide(L)'
;REGSIRATTSALAVGHLALASDQSSAAGHFGEGLVAGGTIAVAPASAPRPDCLASSDAGSVMCIARDTLMVDAPASLRGFFEWDGTHPVTLSMLAAELVRVANGPVAFLAIGECAGAFGAWARTSPDGWPTQPPSMNPNELRAALRFAGDPMHRGESMVAVGFAADAGSLSTLAPDVAATLVNTDGTFLHAHAAVASYRPVPRATVEITAAGQLLAEQPLRSVLHALRNAEGTETAFLRGSLWAVPIGASA
;
A
#
# COMPACT_ATOMS: atom_id res chain seq x y z
N ARG A 1 0.22 13.81 -3.16
CA ARG A 1 1.50 14.52 -2.90
C ARG A 1 2.46 14.23 -4.06
N GLU A 2 3.19 15.27 -4.50
CA GLU A 2 4.37 15.15 -5.34
C GLU A 2 5.61 15.61 -4.56
N GLY A 3 6.80 15.13 -4.95
CA GLY A 3 8.08 15.53 -4.35
C GLY A 3 8.72 14.41 -3.53
N SER A 4 9.66 14.75 -2.67
CA SER A 4 10.42 13.73 -1.94
C SER A 4 9.71 13.26 -0.66
N ILE A 5 9.77 11.95 -0.42
CA ILE A 5 9.32 11.29 0.82
C ILE A 5 10.52 10.68 1.51
N ARG A 6 10.62 10.92 2.81
CA ARG A 6 11.59 10.30 3.70
C ARG A 6 10.92 9.12 4.42
N ALA A 7 11.56 7.95 4.42
CA ALA A 7 11.02 6.79 5.11
C ALA A 7 11.45 6.78 6.58
N THR A 8 10.65 7.43 7.42
CA THR A 8 10.71 7.27 8.87
C THR A 8 9.98 5.98 9.29
N THR A 9 10.11 5.57 10.55
CA THR A 9 9.35 4.42 11.07
C THR A 9 7.86 4.68 11.19
N SER A 10 7.45 5.96 11.26
CA SER A 10 6.05 6.42 11.33
C SER A 10 5.47 6.81 9.97
N ALA A 11 6.29 6.90 8.93
CA ALA A 11 5.83 7.19 7.58
C ALA A 11 5.09 6.00 6.99
N LEU A 12 3.84 6.23 6.61
CA LEU A 12 3.02 5.35 5.79
C LEU A 12 2.68 6.08 4.50
N ALA A 13 3.02 5.49 3.35
CA ALA A 13 2.68 6.10 2.06
C ALA A 13 2.35 5.04 1.00
N VAL A 14 1.49 5.41 0.05
CA VAL A 14 1.11 4.63 -1.13
C VAL A 14 0.91 5.52 -2.34
N GLY A 15 1.33 5.05 -3.51
CA GLY A 15 1.18 5.76 -4.77
C GLY A 15 2.29 5.41 -5.75
N HIS A 16 2.58 6.32 -6.67
CA HIS A 16 3.65 6.14 -7.63
C HIS A 16 4.99 6.65 -7.06
N LEU A 17 5.93 5.75 -6.85
CA LEU A 17 7.25 6.06 -6.27
C LEU A 17 8.37 5.73 -7.26
N ALA A 18 9.48 6.45 -7.14
CA ALA A 18 10.73 6.17 -7.84
C ALA A 18 11.90 6.23 -6.85
N LEU A 19 12.78 5.23 -6.91
CA LEU A 19 14.04 5.20 -6.17
C LEU A 19 15.08 6.07 -6.90
N ALA A 20 15.05 7.36 -6.64
CA ALA A 20 15.85 8.38 -7.32
C ALA A 20 16.25 9.50 -6.35
N SER A 21 17.32 10.24 -6.67
CA SER A 21 17.82 11.34 -5.84
C SER A 21 16.99 12.62 -5.96
N ASP A 22 16.33 12.82 -7.08
CA ASP A 22 15.60 14.04 -7.42
C ASP A 22 14.56 13.79 -8.53
N GLN A 23 13.71 14.79 -8.79
CA GLN A 23 12.65 14.69 -9.78
C GLN A 23 13.16 14.40 -11.21
N SER A 24 14.34 14.92 -11.56
CA SER A 24 14.90 14.74 -12.91
C SER A 24 15.35 13.30 -13.13
N SER A 25 15.97 12.68 -12.12
CA SER A 25 16.40 11.28 -12.15
C SER A 25 15.26 10.29 -11.96
N ALA A 26 14.13 10.73 -11.39
CA ALA A 26 12.92 9.91 -11.26
C ALA A 26 12.13 9.73 -12.57
N ALA A 27 12.33 10.63 -13.54
CA ALA A 27 11.56 10.65 -14.78
C ALA A 27 11.65 9.31 -15.54
N GLY A 28 10.51 8.72 -15.88
CA GLY A 28 10.42 7.43 -16.55
C GLY A 28 10.68 6.20 -15.66
N HIS A 29 10.87 6.39 -14.35
CA HIS A 29 11.20 5.33 -13.40
C HIS A 29 10.14 5.12 -12.31
N PHE A 30 9.00 5.79 -12.39
CA PHE A 30 7.91 5.60 -11.45
C PHE A 30 7.26 4.23 -11.61
N GLY A 31 6.71 3.72 -10.51
CA GLY A 31 5.86 2.55 -10.48
C GLY A 31 5.14 2.43 -9.15
N GLU A 32 4.42 1.33 -8.92
CA GLU A 32 3.68 1.14 -7.67
C GLU A 32 4.64 1.08 -6.50
N GLY A 33 4.39 1.87 -5.47
CA GLY A 33 5.25 1.87 -4.30
C GLY A 33 4.50 2.05 -3.00
N LEU A 34 5.15 1.62 -1.92
CA LEU A 34 4.72 1.89 -0.56
C LEU A 34 5.90 2.22 0.34
N VAL A 35 5.62 2.96 1.42
CA VAL A 35 6.54 3.26 2.50
C VAL A 35 5.98 2.69 3.80
N ALA A 36 6.77 1.89 4.49
CA ALA A 36 6.39 1.27 5.75
C ALA A 36 7.61 0.94 6.61
N GLY A 37 7.52 1.20 7.92
CA GLY A 37 8.52 0.77 8.89
C GLY A 37 9.95 1.26 8.60
N GLY A 38 10.10 2.43 7.98
CA GLY A 38 11.40 2.98 7.59
C GLY A 38 11.97 2.45 6.27
N THR A 39 11.20 1.68 5.50
CA THR A 39 11.63 1.12 4.21
C THR A 39 10.70 1.59 3.09
N ILE A 40 11.29 1.77 1.90
CA ILE A 40 10.58 2.08 0.66
C ILE A 40 10.60 0.82 -0.20
N ALA A 41 9.46 0.37 -0.69
CA ALA A 41 9.36 -0.73 -1.66
C ALA A 41 8.65 -0.24 -2.92
N VAL A 42 9.19 -0.59 -4.09
CA VAL A 42 8.67 -0.13 -5.40
C VAL A 42 8.71 -1.29 -6.39
N ALA A 43 7.69 -1.40 -7.25
CA ALA A 43 7.74 -2.13 -8.50
C ALA A 43 7.95 -1.12 -9.64
N PRO A 44 9.19 -0.84 -10.07
CA PRO A 44 9.45 0.17 -11.08
C PRO A 44 8.88 -0.31 -12.41
N ALA A 45 8.19 0.56 -13.16
CA ALA A 45 7.68 0.17 -14.47
C ALA A 45 8.81 -0.21 -15.47
N SER A 46 10.00 0.35 -15.25
CA SER A 46 11.19 0.12 -16.07
C SER A 46 11.95 -1.18 -15.73
N ALA A 47 11.59 -1.88 -14.66
CA ALA A 47 12.32 -3.05 -14.18
C ALA A 47 11.41 -4.29 -14.10
N PRO A 48 11.96 -5.50 -14.33
CA PRO A 48 11.17 -6.74 -14.27
C PRO A 48 10.88 -7.21 -12.84
N ARG A 49 11.54 -6.63 -11.83
CA ARG A 49 11.43 -7.04 -10.42
C ARG A 49 11.23 -5.82 -9.54
N PRO A 50 10.46 -5.96 -8.45
CA PRO A 50 10.41 -4.95 -7.41
C PRO A 50 11.76 -4.81 -6.70
N ASP A 51 11.98 -3.63 -6.15
CA ASP A 51 13.18 -3.25 -5.41
C ASP A 51 12.80 -2.49 -4.15
N CYS A 52 13.75 -2.35 -3.23
CA CYS A 52 13.55 -1.61 -1.99
C CYS A 52 14.76 -0.76 -1.63
N LEU A 53 14.51 0.28 -0.85
CA LEU A 53 15.55 1.07 -0.22
C LEU A 53 15.29 1.11 1.28
N ALA A 54 16.27 0.62 2.04
CA ALA A 54 16.27 0.56 3.49
C ALA A 54 17.61 1.04 4.03
N SER A 55 17.62 1.52 5.27
CA SER A 55 18.83 1.88 5.98
C SER A 55 18.66 1.52 7.46
N SER A 56 19.78 1.22 8.12
CA SER A 56 19.83 1.07 9.57
C SER A 56 19.44 2.36 10.29
N ASP A 57 19.64 3.50 9.64
CA ASP A 57 19.30 4.82 10.16
C ASP A 57 17.93 5.24 9.59
N ALA A 58 16.85 5.00 10.33
CA ALA A 58 15.51 5.36 9.90
C ALA A 58 15.43 6.85 9.52
N GLY A 59 14.81 7.15 8.37
CA GLY A 59 14.74 8.51 7.83
C GLY A 59 15.95 8.95 7.02
N SER A 60 16.96 8.09 6.80
CA SER A 60 18.08 8.38 5.89
C SER A 60 17.80 8.01 4.43
N VAL A 61 16.78 7.20 4.16
CA VAL A 61 16.37 6.82 2.80
C VAL A 61 15.19 7.67 2.33
N MET A 62 15.26 8.04 1.05
CA MET A 62 14.30 8.91 0.39
C MET A 62 13.92 8.34 -0.97
N CYS A 63 12.70 8.63 -1.40
CA CYS A 63 12.24 8.42 -2.77
C CYS A 63 11.60 9.69 -3.31
N ILE A 64 11.34 9.68 -4.62
CA ILE A 64 10.50 10.67 -5.28
C ILE A 64 9.11 10.07 -5.44
N ALA A 65 8.11 10.85 -5.07
CA ALA A 65 6.72 10.45 -5.02
C ALA A 65 5.89 11.31 -5.98
N ARG A 66 4.87 10.68 -6.54
CA ARG A 66 3.84 11.27 -7.39
C ARG A 66 2.51 10.60 -7.07
N ASP A 67 1.41 11.36 -7.16
CA ASP A 67 0.06 10.84 -6.92
C ASP A 67 -0.04 10.02 -5.61
N THR A 68 0.69 10.46 -4.58
CA THR A 68 0.92 9.67 -3.36
C THR A 68 0.10 10.18 -2.17
N LEU A 69 -0.54 9.27 -1.45
CA LEU A 69 -1.06 9.50 -0.11
C LEU A 69 0.02 9.21 0.92
N MET A 70 0.12 10.05 1.95
CA MET A 70 1.14 9.91 2.99
C MET A 70 0.63 10.43 4.33
N VAL A 71 0.97 9.72 5.40
CA VAL A 71 0.99 10.24 6.77
C VAL A 71 2.37 9.96 7.39
N ASP A 72 2.85 10.85 8.24
CA ASP A 72 4.03 10.63 9.07
C ASP A 72 3.68 10.97 10.51
N ALA A 73 3.08 10.01 11.19
CA ALA A 73 2.63 10.14 12.56
C ALA A 73 2.66 8.75 13.23
N PRO A 74 2.93 8.69 14.55
CA PRO A 74 2.95 7.41 15.26
C PRO A 74 1.56 6.76 15.23
N ALA A 75 1.54 5.44 15.04
CA ALA A 75 0.31 4.67 15.17
C ALA A 75 -0.22 4.73 16.60
N SER A 76 -1.51 5.03 16.75
CA SER A 76 -2.21 5.05 18.03
C SER A 76 -3.08 3.81 18.25
N LEU A 77 -3.33 3.04 17.19
CA LEU A 77 -4.05 1.77 17.22
C LEU A 77 -3.13 0.63 16.80
N ARG A 78 -3.26 -0.51 17.48
CA ARG A 78 -2.58 -1.76 17.13
C ARG A 78 -3.52 -2.93 17.34
N GLY A 79 -3.47 -3.89 16.43
CA GLY A 79 -4.28 -5.09 16.50
C GLY A 79 -3.60 -6.30 15.87
N PHE A 80 -4.29 -7.43 15.95
CA PHE A 80 -3.96 -8.64 15.23
C PHE A 80 -5.23 -9.19 14.59
N PHE A 81 -5.05 -9.98 13.55
CA PHE A 81 -6.15 -10.59 12.81
C PHE A 81 -5.76 -12.00 12.40
N GLU A 82 -6.76 -12.85 12.21
CA GLU A 82 -6.58 -14.24 11.81
C GLU A 82 -7.83 -14.73 11.10
N TRP A 83 -7.60 -15.58 10.10
CA TRP A 83 -8.59 -16.31 9.35
C TRP A 83 -9.35 -17.28 10.26
N ASP A 84 -10.68 -17.23 10.18
CA ASP A 84 -11.59 -18.07 10.95
C ASP A 84 -11.74 -19.51 10.42
N GLY A 85 -11.03 -19.87 9.34
CA GLY A 85 -11.14 -21.15 8.66
C GLY A 85 -12.13 -21.17 7.49
N THR A 86 -12.91 -20.10 7.27
CA THR A 86 -13.86 -19.96 6.16
C THR A 86 -13.53 -18.82 5.20
N HIS A 87 -13.24 -17.62 5.70
CA HIS A 87 -13.02 -16.44 4.86
C HIS A 87 -11.69 -15.75 5.17
N PRO A 88 -10.74 -15.67 4.21
CA PRO A 88 -9.52 -14.89 4.39
C PRO A 88 -9.82 -13.45 4.81
N VAL A 89 -8.90 -12.84 5.56
CA VAL A 89 -9.06 -11.48 6.05
C VAL A 89 -8.69 -10.51 4.93
N THR A 90 -9.68 -9.92 4.27
CA THR A 90 -9.45 -9.00 3.14
C THR A 90 -9.02 -7.60 3.57
N LEU A 91 -8.41 -6.83 2.66
CA LEU A 91 -8.07 -5.43 2.94
C LEU A 91 -9.32 -4.59 3.24
N SER A 92 -10.43 -4.78 2.53
CA SER A 92 -11.67 -4.06 2.83
C SER A 92 -12.22 -4.38 4.22
N MET A 93 -12.14 -5.65 4.66
CA MET A 93 -12.55 -6.06 6.00
C MET A 93 -11.69 -5.38 7.09
N LEU A 94 -10.36 -5.35 6.89
CA LEU A 94 -9.46 -4.65 7.81
C LEU A 94 -9.74 -3.15 7.84
N ALA A 95 -9.89 -2.54 6.67
CA ALA A 95 -10.18 -1.12 6.53
C ALA A 95 -11.49 -0.73 7.22
N ALA A 96 -12.56 -1.48 6.98
CA ALA A 96 -13.86 -1.26 7.58
C ALA A 96 -13.79 -1.31 9.12
N GLU A 97 -13.09 -2.31 9.66
CA GLU A 97 -12.94 -2.42 11.10
C GLU A 97 -12.08 -1.31 11.71
N LEU A 98 -11.00 -0.92 11.03
CA LEU A 98 -10.15 0.15 11.54
C LEU A 98 -10.86 1.51 11.52
N VAL A 99 -11.62 1.81 10.48
CA VAL A 99 -12.46 3.01 10.42
C VAL A 99 -13.49 3.00 11.55
N ARG A 100 -14.15 1.86 11.80
CA ARG A 100 -15.12 1.71 12.90
C ARG A 100 -14.47 1.91 14.27
N VAL A 101 -13.31 1.31 14.51
CA VAL A 101 -12.59 1.43 15.80
C VAL A 101 -12.03 2.83 16.01
N ALA A 102 -11.51 3.46 14.96
CA ALA A 102 -11.00 4.83 15.01
C ALA A 102 -12.12 5.89 15.05
N ASN A 103 -13.36 5.50 14.70
CA ASN A 103 -14.50 6.40 14.53
C ASN A 103 -14.19 7.53 13.54
N GLY A 104 -13.60 7.18 12.39
CA GLY A 104 -13.18 8.13 11.38
C GLY A 104 -12.16 7.54 10.40
N PRO A 105 -11.62 8.37 9.50
CA PRO A 105 -10.67 7.90 8.51
C PRO A 105 -9.36 7.45 9.15
N VAL A 106 -8.65 6.53 8.50
CA VAL A 106 -7.39 5.96 9.00
C VAL A 106 -6.38 5.78 7.87
N ALA A 107 -5.11 5.94 8.19
CA ALA A 107 -4.01 5.30 7.47
C ALA A 107 -3.57 4.07 8.27
N PHE A 108 -3.27 2.97 7.60
CA PHE A 108 -2.91 1.74 8.27
C PHE A 108 -1.80 0.98 7.57
N LEU A 109 -1.15 0.13 8.36
CA LEU A 109 -0.16 -0.85 7.95
C LEU A 109 -0.63 -2.22 8.44
N ALA A 110 -0.62 -3.21 7.56
CA ALA A 110 -0.81 -4.61 7.91
C ALA A 110 0.41 -5.42 7.46
N ILE A 111 0.86 -6.35 8.31
CA ILE A 111 1.91 -7.32 8.00
C ILE A 111 1.42 -8.72 8.36
N GLY A 112 1.65 -9.69 7.49
CA GLY A 112 1.17 -11.03 7.76
C GLY A 112 1.43 -12.05 6.66
N GLU A 113 0.78 -13.20 6.82
CA GLU A 113 0.81 -14.30 5.85
C GLU A 113 -0.20 -14.01 4.73
N CYS A 114 0.26 -14.06 3.49
CA CYS A 114 -0.54 -13.74 2.31
C CYS A 114 -1.53 -14.88 2.00
N ALA A 115 -2.83 -14.55 1.97
CA ALA A 115 -3.86 -15.46 1.44
C ALA A 115 -3.98 -15.37 -0.09
N GLY A 116 -3.55 -14.25 -0.65
CA GLY A 116 -3.51 -13.97 -2.08
C GLY A 116 -3.44 -12.46 -2.30
N ALA A 117 -2.45 -12.00 -3.07
CA ALA A 117 -2.33 -10.61 -3.49
C ALA A 117 -3.01 -10.41 -4.85
N PHE A 118 -3.87 -9.40 -4.95
CA PHE A 118 -4.67 -9.12 -6.13
C PHE A 118 -4.72 -7.62 -6.40
N GLY A 119 -4.43 -7.23 -7.65
CA GLY A 119 -4.41 -5.84 -8.03
C GLY A 119 -3.72 -5.58 -9.37
N ALA A 120 -3.17 -4.37 -9.51
CA ALA A 120 -2.52 -3.92 -10.73
C ALA A 120 -1.18 -3.25 -10.47
N TRP A 121 -0.34 -3.19 -11.50
CA TRP A 121 0.91 -2.45 -11.46
C TRP A 121 1.29 -1.91 -12.82
N ALA A 122 2.03 -0.81 -12.81
CA ALA A 122 2.54 -0.14 -14.01
C ALA A 122 3.34 -1.08 -14.93
N ARG A 123 2.99 -1.06 -16.22
CA ARG A 123 3.77 -1.63 -17.34
C ARG A 123 4.72 -0.59 -17.93
N THR A 124 4.28 0.66 -17.99
CA THR A 124 5.06 1.82 -18.39
C THR A 124 5.00 2.85 -17.27
N SER A 125 6.03 3.69 -17.16
CA SER A 125 6.12 4.64 -16.05
C SER A 125 4.91 5.59 -16.03
N PRO A 126 4.24 5.75 -14.87
CA PRO A 126 3.04 6.57 -14.73
C PRO A 126 3.18 8.03 -15.18
N ASP A 127 4.38 8.60 -15.10
CA ASP A 127 4.64 9.97 -15.54
C ASP A 127 4.65 10.15 -17.07
N GLY A 128 4.70 9.05 -17.82
CA GLY A 128 4.55 9.03 -19.27
C GLY A 128 3.13 8.71 -19.76
N TRP A 129 2.15 8.52 -18.87
CA TRP A 129 0.79 8.20 -19.28
C TRP A 129 0.07 9.43 -19.85
N PRO A 130 -0.69 9.28 -20.95
CA PRO A 130 -1.38 10.41 -21.57
C PRO A 130 -2.55 10.93 -20.72
N THR A 131 -3.18 10.05 -19.94
CA THR A 131 -4.30 10.32 -19.05
C THR A 131 -4.20 9.45 -17.80
N GLN A 132 -4.96 9.77 -16.76
CA GLN A 132 -5.04 8.94 -15.56
C GLN A 132 -5.90 7.68 -15.81
N PRO A 133 -5.65 6.55 -15.11
CA PRO A 133 -6.34 5.27 -15.37
C PRO A 133 -7.88 5.34 -15.44
N PRO A 134 -8.60 6.12 -14.60
CA PRO A 134 -10.06 6.22 -14.71
C PRO A 134 -10.57 6.80 -16.04
N SER A 135 -9.72 7.52 -16.78
CA SER A 135 -10.03 8.13 -18.08
C SER A 135 -9.43 7.36 -19.26
N MET A 136 -8.70 6.28 -19.01
CA MET A 136 -8.11 5.45 -20.05
C MET A 136 -9.15 4.53 -20.67
N ASN A 137 -9.11 4.38 -21.99
CA ASN A 137 -9.84 3.33 -22.67
C ASN A 137 -9.17 1.95 -22.45
N PRO A 138 -9.84 0.83 -22.77
CA PRO A 138 -9.28 -0.50 -22.52
C PRO A 138 -7.93 -0.80 -23.20
N ASN A 139 -7.62 -0.17 -24.34
CA ASN A 139 -6.33 -0.37 -25.00
C ASN A 139 -5.22 0.40 -24.28
N GLU A 140 -5.52 1.63 -23.84
CA GLU A 140 -4.62 2.44 -23.02
C GLU A 140 -4.32 1.74 -21.69
N LEU A 141 -5.34 1.21 -21.00
CA LEU A 141 -5.15 0.45 -19.76
C LEU A 141 -4.24 -0.76 -19.95
N ARG A 142 -4.42 -1.54 -21.02
CA ARG A 142 -3.56 -2.72 -21.30
C ARG A 142 -2.12 -2.33 -21.64
N ALA A 143 -1.93 -1.18 -22.27
CA ALA A 143 -0.61 -0.65 -22.60
C ALA A 143 0.11 -0.06 -21.38
N ALA A 144 -0.65 0.55 -20.45
CA ALA A 144 -0.13 1.23 -19.27
C ALA A 144 0.05 0.31 -18.07
N LEU A 145 -0.81 -0.70 -17.89
CA LEU A 145 -0.91 -1.51 -16.68
C LEU A 145 -0.82 -3.01 -16.95
N ARG A 146 -0.52 -3.74 -15.87
CA ARG A 146 -0.67 -5.18 -15.72
C ARG A 146 -1.67 -5.42 -14.60
N PHE A 147 -2.46 -6.48 -14.74
CA PHE A 147 -3.46 -6.88 -13.76
C PHE A 147 -3.18 -8.32 -13.34
N ALA A 148 -3.38 -8.62 -12.07
CA ALA A 148 -3.46 -10.00 -11.61
C ALA A 148 -4.73 -10.64 -12.22
N GLY A 149 -4.57 -11.80 -12.87
CA GLY A 149 -5.70 -12.58 -13.37
C GLY A 149 -6.41 -13.34 -12.25
N ASP A 150 -5.65 -13.79 -11.26
CA ASP A 150 -6.09 -14.51 -10.06
C ASP A 150 -5.27 -14.02 -8.86
N PRO A 151 -5.71 -14.23 -7.60
CA PRO A 151 -4.89 -13.96 -6.42
C PRO A 151 -3.54 -14.70 -6.46
N MET A 152 -2.46 -13.95 -6.27
CA MET A 152 -1.08 -14.42 -6.42
C MET A 152 -0.39 -14.62 -5.07
N HIS A 153 0.70 -15.37 -5.04
CA HIS A 153 1.65 -15.42 -3.91
C HIS A 153 1.08 -15.89 -2.55
N ARG A 154 0.04 -16.72 -2.56
CA ARG A 154 -0.46 -17.36 -1.34
C ARG A 154 0.66 -18.12 -0.62
N GLY A 155 0.72 -17.98 0.70
CA GLY A 155 1.73 -18.61 1.56
C GLY A 155 3.04 -17.81 1.70
N GLU A 156 3.19 -16.71 0.95
CA GLU A 156 4.30 -15.77 1.13
C GLU A 156 3.99 -14.77 2.26
N SER A 157 4.95 -13.90 2.59
CA SER A 157 4.75 -12.82 3.57
C SER A 157 4.39 -11.52 2.86
N MET A 158 3.49 -10.73 3.44
CA MET A 158 2.98 -9.52 2.80
C MET A 158 2.96 -8.35 3.77
N VAL A 159 3.26 -7.17 3.24
CA VAL A 159 3.03 -5.87 3.86
C VAL A 159 2.01 -5.12 3.01
N ALA A 160 0.97 -4.58 3.62
CA ALA A 160 0.03 -3.69 2.95
C ALA A 160 -0.06 -2.37 3.70
N VAL A 161 -0.09 -1.27 2.95
CA VAL A 161 -0.36 0.07 3.47
C VAL A 161 -1.65 0.54 2.81
N GLY A 162 -2.54 1.15 3.59
CA GLY A 162 -3.80 1.66 3.06
C GLY A 162 -4.30 2.90 3.76
N PHE A 163 -5.15 3.63 3.05
CA PHE A 163 -5.89 4.79 3.53
C PHE A 163 -7.37 4.46 3.37
N ALA A 164 -8.14 4.64 4.43
CA ALA A 164 -9.53 4.24 4.48
C ALA A 164 -10.43 5.28 5.15
N ALA A 165 -11.68 5.35 4.72
CA ALA A 165 -12.72 6.18 5.30
C ALA A 165 -14.09 5.52 5.10
N ASP A 166 -15.05 5.88 5.95
CA ASP A 166 -16.47 5.62 5.66
C ASP A 166 -17.06 6.79 4.86
N ALA A 167 -18.25 6.59 4.29
CA ALA A 167 -18.90 7.61 3.48
C ALA A 167 -19.18 8.92 4.25
N GLY A 168 -19.47 8.84 5.56
CA GLY A 168 -19.79 10.00 6.39
C GLY A 168 -18.56 10.86 6.70
N SER A 169 -17.40 10.23 6.79
CA SER A 169 -16.14 10.84 7.18
C SER A 169 -15.29 11.34 6.01
N LEU A 170 -15.65 11.01 4.75
CA LEU A 170 -14.96 11.56 3.57
C LEU A 170 -14.88 13.09 3.57
N SER A 171 -15.92 13.76 4.08
CA SER A 171 -15.96 15.23 4.16
C SER A 171 -14.94 15.84 5.13
N THR A 172 -14.35 15.02 5.99
CA THR A 172 -13.30 15.44 6.95
C THR A 172 -11.89 15.36 6.36
N LEU A 173 -11.74 14.71 5.21
CA LEU A 173 -10.49 14.64 4.46
C LEU A 173 -10.37 15.81 3.49
N ALA A 174 -9.14 16.15 3.12
CA ALA A 174 -8.91 17.07 2.01
C ALA A 174 -9.55 16.49 0.72
N PRO A 175 -10.20 17.32 -0.13
CA PRO A 175 -10.95 16.80 -1.29
C PRO A 175 -10.11 15.98 -2.27
N ASP A 176 -8.84 16.34 -2.44
CA ASP A 176 -7.88 15.61 -3.27
C ASP A 176 -7.56 14.23 -2.69
N VAL A 177 -7.43 14.12 -1.36
CA VAL A 177 -7.28 12.82 -0.67
C VAL A 177 -8.54 11.99 -0.81
N ALA A 178 -9.71 12.56 -0.54
CA ALA A 178 -10.99 11.86 -0.65
C ALA A 178 -11.23 11.30 -2.07
N ALA A 179 -10.85 12.04 -3.11
CA ALA A 179 -11.00 11.63 -4.51
C ALA A 179 -10.13 10.44 -4.92
N THR A 180 -9.08 10.11 -4.16
CA THR A 180 -8.20 8.96 -4.45
C THR A 180 -8.70 7.66 -3.83
N LEU A 181 -9.66 7.71 -2.90
CA LEU A 181 -10.21 6.54 -2.24
C LEU A 181 -11.36 5.95 -3.08
N VAL A 182 -11.35 4.64 -3.26
CA VAL A 182 -12.34 3.93 -4.07
C VAL A 182 -13.32 3.18 -3.17
N ASN A 183 -14.61 3.34 -3.43
CA ASN A 183 -15.64 2.62 -2.69
C ASN A 183 -15.50 1.10 -2.90
N THR A 184 -15.26 0.41 -1.80
CA THR A 184 -15.05 -1.03 -1.70
C THR A 184 -16.07 -1.58 -0.69
N ASP A 185 -17.30 -1.80 -1.15
CA ASP A 185 -18.38 -2.37 -0.34
C ASP A 185 -18.74 -1.54 0.91
N GLY A 186 -18.89 -0.22 0.72
CA GLY A 186 -19.28 0.73 1.78
C GLY A 186 -18.10 1.34 2.55
N THR A 187 -16.88 0.83 2.35
CA THR A 187 -15.64 1.44 2.84
C THR A 187 -14.84 2.00 1.68
N PHE A 188 -14.44 3.26 1.75
CA PHE A 188 -13.57 3.88 0.75
C PHE A 188 -12.12 3.52 1.09
N LEU A 189 -11.39 2.95 0.13
CA LEU A 189 -10.05 2.40 0.34
C LEU A 189 -9.13 2.75 -0.83
N HIS A 190 -7.89 3.08 -0.51
CA HIS A 190 -6.76 3.06 -1.42
C HIS A 190 -5.62 2.34 -0.73
N ALA A 191 -5.10 1.25 -1.31
CA ALA A 191 -4.06 0.46 -0.66
C ALA A 191 -3.07 -0.11 -1.67
N HIS A 192 -1.81 -0.20 -1.25
CA HIS A 192 -0.77 -0.90 -1.98
C HIS A 192 -0.27 -2.07 -1.15
N ALA A 193 0.15 -3.16 -1.81
CA ALA A 193 0.68 -4.35 -1.17
C ALA A 193 2.04 -4.73 -1.75
N ALA A 194 2.99 -5.02 -0.87
CA ALA A 194 4.29 -5.57 -1.19
C ALA A 194 4.37 -6.99 -0.64
N VAL A 195 4.63 -7.95 -1.53
CA VAL A 195 4.79 -9.35 -1.19
C VAL A 195 6.27 -9.69 -1.22
N ALA A 196 6.75 -10.35 -0.17
CA ALA A 196 8.11 -10.79 -0.02
C ALA A 196 8.15 -12.31 0.20
N SER A 197 9.30 -12.91 -0.09
CA SER A 197 9.52 -14.34 0.17
C SER A 197 9.19 -14.68 1.62
N TYR A 198 8.62 -15.87 1.84
CA TYR A 198 8.11 -16.28 3.14
C TYR A 198 9.15 -16.14 4.24
N ARG A 199 8.76 -15.33 5.23
CA ARG A 199 9.38 -15.25 6.55
C ARG A 199 8.25 -15.26 7.58
N PRO A 200 8.30 -16.17 8.57
CA PRO A 200 7.30 -16.19 9.63
C PRO A 200 7.16 -14.82 10.29
N VAL A 201 5.94 -14.26 10.26
CA VAL A 201 5.59 -13.04 10.99
C VAL A 201 4.91 -13.48 12.28
N PRO A 202 5.48 -13.17 13.46
CA PRO A 202 4.84 -13.50 14.73
C PRO A 202 3.44 -12.92 14.81
N ARG A 203 2.49 -13.71 15.34
CA ARG A 203 1.07 -13.33 15.48
C ARG A 203 0.86 -12.03 16.25
N ALA A 204 1.75 -11.73 17.19
CA ALA A 204 1.74 -10.52 18.01
C ALA A 204 3.01 -9.71 17.76
N THR A 205 3.26 -9.35 16.50
CA THR A 205 4.37 -8.44 16.18
C THR A 205 4.07 -7.08 16.79
N VAL A 206 4.96 -6.63 17.68
CA VAL A 206 4.78 -5.40 18.47
C VAL A 206 5.26 -4.19 17.68
N GLU A 207 6.42 -4.32 17.05
CA GLU A 207 7.15 -3.22 16.43
C GLU A 207 6.76 -3.03 14.97
N ILE A 208 6.38 -1.80 14.62
CA ILE A 208 6.01 -1.42 13.27
C ILE A 208 7.17 -1.58 12.26
N THR A 209 8.41 -1.51 12.77
CA THR A 209 9.65 -1.68 11.99
C THR A 209 9.81 -3.09 11.43
N ALA A 210 9.10 -4.08 11.96
CA ALA A 210 9.09 -5.44 11.42
C ALA A 210 8.62 -5.49 9.96
N ALA A 211 7.74 -4.56 9.54
CA ALA A 211 7.35 -4.43 8.14
C ALA A 211 8.52 -3.98 7.27
N GLY A 212 9.27 -2.98 7.71
CA GLY A 212 10.47 -2.52 7.00
C GLY A 212 11.54 -3.60 6.92
N GLN A 213 11.80 -4.29 8.03
CA GLN A 213 12.72 -5.43 8.08
C GLN A 213 12.31 -6.56 7.13
N LEU A 214 11.01 -6.89 7.05
CA LEU A 214 10.51 -7.88 6.11
C LEU A 214 10.81 -7.47 4.67
N LEU A 215 10.52 -6.22 4.32
CA LEU A 215 10.74 -5.68 2.97
C LEU A 215 12.22 -5.60 2.59
N ALA A 216 13.08 -5.24 3.55
CA ALA A 216 14.51 -5.05 3.33
C ALA A 216 15.30 -6.38 3.28
N GLU A 217 14.90 -7.37 4.08
CA GLU A 217 15.68 -8.60 4.28
C GLU A 217 15.22 -9.76 3.39
N GLN A 218 14.00 -9.70 2.85
CA GLN A 218 13.44 -10.79 2.02
C GLN A 218 13.32 -10.35 0.56
N PRO A 219 13.60 -11.26 -0.40
CA PRO A 219 13.38 -10.95 -1.81
C PRO A 219 11.92 -10.59 -2.08
N LEU A 220 11.70 -9.38 -2.60
CA LEU A 220 10.39 -8.92 -3.02
C LEU A 220 9.92 -9.71 -4.24
N ARG A 221 8.67 -10.19 -4.17
CA ARG A 221 7.97 -10.92 -5.23
C ARG A 221 7.13 -10.00 -6.10
N SER A 222 6.43 -9.06 -5.45
CA SER A 222 5.57 -8.09 -6.12
C SER A 222 5.40 -6.85 -5.26
N VAL A 223 5.17 -5.70 -5.90
CA VAL A 223 4.55 -4.51 -5.30
C VAL A 223 3.44 -4.09 -6.24
N LEU A 224 2.22 -3.92 -5.73
CA LEU A 224 1.04 -3.64 -6.54
C LEU A 224 0.08 -2.67 -5.84
N HIS A 225 -0.70 -1.98 -6.65
CA HIS A 225 -1.91 -1.29 -6.24
C HIS A 225 -3.01 -2.33 -6.01
N ALA A 226 -3.53 -2.44 -4.79
CA ALA A 226 -4.55 -3.43 -4.45
C ALA A 226 -5.91 -3.04 -5.05
N LEU A 227 -6.58 -3.99 -5.70
CA LEU A 227 -7.90 -3.78 -6.31
C LEU A 227 -8.92 -4.75 -5.74
N ARG A 228 -10.20 -4.47 -6.03
CA ARG A 228 -11.31 -5.43 -5.90
C ARG A 228 -12.02 -5.56 -7.23
N ASN A 229 -12.24 -6.79 -7.70
CA ASN A 229 -13.02 -7.03 -8.93
C ASN A 229 -14.53 -7.10 -8.64
N ALA A 230 -15.33 -7.27 -9.69
CA ALA A 230 -16.79 -7.33 -9.60
C ALA A 230 -17.28 -8.55 -8.79
N GLU A 231 -16.51 -9.64 -8.80
CA GLU A 231 -16.77 -10.87 -8.06
C GLU A 231 -16.37 -10.77 -6.58
N GLY A 232 -15.79 -9.64 -6.15
CA GLY A 232 -15.35 -9.40 -4.78
C GLY A 232 -13.97 -9.98 -4.44
N THR A 233 -13.21 -10.44 -5.43
CA THR A 233 -11.81 -10.85 -5.25
C THR A 233 -10.94 -9.64 -4.98
N GLU A 234 -10.14 -9.69 -3.92
CA GLU A 234 -9.21 -8.63 -3.51
C GLU A 234 -7.98 -9.20 -2.79
N THR A 235 -7.02 -8.34 -2.46
CA THR A 235 -5.87 -8.72 -1.65
C THR A 235 -6.30 -9.13 -0.23
N ALA A 236 -5.79 -10.27 0.25
CA ALA A 236 -6.16 -10.81 1.54
C ALA A 236 -4.99 -11.45 2.30
N PHE A 237 -5.16 -11.53 3.62
CA PHE A 237 -4.26 -12.19 4.54
C PHE A 237 -4.89 -13.42 5.20
N LEU A 238 -4.05 -14.35 5.63
CA LEU A 238 -4.46 -15.44 6.52
C LEU A 238 -4.39 -15.03 7.98
N ARG A 239 -3.37 -14.26 8.38
CA ARG A 239 -3.18 -13.77 9.75
C ARG A 239 -2.07 -12.75 9.79
N GLY A 240 -2.05 -11.93 10.84
CA GLY A 240 -1.02 -10.91 10.97
C GLY A 240 -1.25 -9.91 12.09
N SER A 241 -0.47 -8.84 12.03
CA SER A 241 -0.57 -7.68 12.91
C SER A 241 -0.83 -6.43 12.09
N LEU A 242 -1.46 -5.45 12.71
CA LEU A 242 -1.74 -4.17 12.08
C LEU A 242 -1.49 -3.00 13.02
N TRP A 243 -1.26 -1.85 12.43
CA TRP A 243 -1.16 -0.55 13.08
C TRP A 243 -1.99 0.46 12.30
N ALA A 244 -2.63 1.39 13.00
CA ALA A 244 -3.36 2.47 12.35
C ALA A 244 -3.13 3.82 13.02
N VAL A 245 -3.17 4.84 12.17
CA VAL A 245 -3.11 6.26 12.47
C VAL A 245 -4.46 6.83 12.07
N PRO A 246 -5.32 7.25 13.01
CA PRO A 246 -6.50 8.05 12.68
C PRO A 246 -6.07 9.32 11.92
N ILE A 247 -6.74 9.60 10.80
CA ILE A 247 -6.49 10.76 9.96
C ILE A 247 -7.79 11.55 9.83
N GLY A 248 -7.76 12.85 10.06
CA GLY A 248 -8.97 13.69 10.15
C GLY A 248 -8.98 14.52 11.44
N ALA A 249 -8.88 15.83 11.27
CA ALA A 249 -8.93 16.91 12.26
C ALA A 249 -8.08 16.78 13.55
N SER A 250 -6.75 16.94 13.42
CA SER A 250 -5.94 18.04 14.01
C SER A 250 -4.45 17.75 13.68
N ALA A 251 -3.67 18.64 13.05
CA ALA A 251 -3.76 20.08 12.84
C ALA A 251 -3.45 20.48 11.39
#